data_AF-A0A945FGH3-F1
#
_entry.id   AF-A0A945FGH3-F1
#
_cell.length_a   1.000
_cell.length_b   1.000
_cell.length_c   1.000
_cell.angle_alpha   90.00
_cell.angle_beta   90.00
_cell.angle_gamma   90.00
#
_symmetry.space_group_name_H-M   'P 1'
#
loop_
_entity.id
_entity.type
_entity.pdbx_description
1 polymer ?
#
loop_
_entity_poly.entity_id
_entity_poly.type
_entity_poly.pdbx_seq_one_letter_code
_entity_poly.pdbx_strand_id
1 'polypeptide(L)'
;MSLLDRIRKNKKETQYQEIEEYRDLLETPKEFEDGFNLKTIVGALFVSIIMVPGNIYLELMIGGSIGAAAQWVTIILFIELAKRSFTTLKRQEIYLLYYVTSALINRESGAFEGLLWHQYFVQSPAVVQFGIQNMMEKLWWYAPPANSEAIIERTFFHADWFWPITFLVLGMIMGRIAWFSASYVLFRITSDYEKLPFPFAAINAQGAMALAEESSGEVTWKWRVFSIGAVIGVVWGAIYVAVPAIT
;
A
#
# COMPACT_ATOMS: atom_id res chain seq x y z
N MET A 1 31.66 -3.57 -42.77
CA MET A 1 30.84 -3.41 -41.55
C MET A 1 31.77 -2.97 -40.44
N SER A 2 31.58 -1.77 -39.90
CA SER A 2 32.49 -1.17 -38.92
C SER A 2 32.43 -1.94 -37.58
N LEU A 3 33.54 -2.02 -36.83
CA LEU A 3 33.58 -2.62 -35.48
C LEU A 3 32.49 -2.04 -34.56
N LEU A 4 32.16 -0.76 -34.74
CA LEU A 4 31.09 -0.07 -34.02
C LEU A 4 29.69 -0.60 -34.39
N ASP A 5 29.47 -0.97 -35.65
CA ASP A 5 28.19 -1.57 -36.09
C ASP A 5 28.01 -2.97 -35.51
N ARG A 6 29.10 -3.74 -35.38
CA ARG A 6 29.07 -5.09 -34.81
C ARG A 6 28.75 -5.06 -33.32
N ILE A 7 29.34 -4.14 -32.57
CA ILE A 7 29.05 -3.92 -31.14
C ILE A 7 27.60 -3.45 -30.95
N ARG A 8 27.14 -2.52 -31.80
CA ARG A 8 25.77 -1.98 -31.73
C ARG A 8 24.70 -3.02 -32.09
N LYS A 9 25.00 -3.93 -33.03
CA LYS A 9 24.13 -5.05 -33.38
C LYS A 9 24.06 -6.10 -32.26
N ASN A 10 25.21 -6.48 -31.69
CA ASN A 10 25.24 -7.42 -30.55
C ASN A 10 24.44 -6.90 -29.36
N LYS A 11 24.60 -5.60 -29.02
CA LYS A 11 23.86 -4.96 -27.94
C LYS A 11 22.34 -4.95 -28.16
N LYS A 12 21.90 -4.80 -29.42
CA LYS A 12 20.47 -4.90 -29.76
C LYS A 12 19.96 -6.34 -29.60
N GLU A 13 20.70 -7.34 -30.07
CA GLU A 13 20.30 -8.75 -29.94
C GLU A 13 20.19 -9.21 -28.48
N THR A 14 21.14 -8.86 -27.61
CA THR A 14 21.03 -9.14 -26.16
C THR A 14 19.86 -8.41 -25.51
N GLN A 15 19.61 -7.15 -25.89
CA GLN A 15 18.47 -6.39 -25.35
C GLN A 15 17.13 -7.06 -25.68
N TYR A 16 16.95 -7.62 -26.88
CA TYR A 16 15.71 -8.33 -27.24
C TYR A 16 15.57 -9.65 -26.48
N GLN A 17 16.67 -10.37 -26.23
CA GLN A 17 16.65 -11.62 -25.45
C GLN A 17 16.27 -11.38 -23.98
N GLU A 18 16.85 -10.36 -23.34
CA GLU A 18 16.47 -9.99 -21.97
C GLU A 18 14.98 -9.62 -21.89
N ILE A 19 14.46 -8.91 -22.89
CA ILE A 19 13.05 -8.52 -22.96
C ILE A 19 12.11 -9.73 -23.09
N GLU A 20 12.49 -10.73 -23.88
CA GLU A 20 11.73 -11.97 -24.02
C GLU A 20 11.77 -12.81 -22.73
N GLU A 21 12.92 -12.88 -22.06
CA GLU A 21 13.04 -13.53 -20.76
C GLU A 21 12.08 -12.92 -19.73
N TYR A 22 11.98 -11.59 -19.65
CA TYR A 22 11.01 -10.91 -18.78
C TYR A 22 9.55 -11.18 -19.15
N ARG A 23 9.24 -11.40 -20.43
CA ARG A 23 7.89 -11.77 -20.89
C ARG A 23 7.51 -13.18 -20.50
N ASP A 24 8.48 -14.08 -20.54
CA ASP A 24 8.28 -15.50 -20.29
C ASP A 24 8.29 -15.85 -18.79
N LEU A 25 8.59 -14.89 -17.90
CA LEU A 25 8.52 -15.05 -16.45
C LEU A 25 7.13 -15.47 -15.93
N LEU A 26 6.06 -15.16 -16.67
CA LEU A 26 4.70 -15.59 -16.37
C LEU A 26 3.95 -15.96 -17.64
N GLU A 27 3.69 -17.26 -17.81
CA GLU A 27 2.77 -17.72 -18.84
C GLU A 27 1.34 -17.26 -18.52
N THR A 28 0.64 -16.77 -19.54
CA THR A 28 -0.76 -16.38 -19.42
C THR A 28 -1.61 -17.62 -19.10
N PRO A 29 -2.38 -17.63 -18.00
CA PRO A 29 -3.22 -18.77 -17.66
C PRO A 29 -4.32 -18.96 -18.72
N LYS A 30 -4.66 -20.22 -19.00
CA LYS A 30 -5.71 -20.58 -19.96
C LYS A 30 -7.12 -20.26 -19.45
N GLU A 31 -7.30 -20.23 -18.13
CA GLU A 31 -8.57 -19.97 -17.46
C GLU A 31 -8.38 -18.96 -16.33
N PHE A 32 -9.34 -18.04 -16.18
CA PHE A 32 -9.39 -17.07 -15.10
C PHE A 32 -10.41 -17.54 -14.07
N GLU A 33 -9.99 -17.72 -12.82
CA GLU A 33 -10.88 -18.03 -11.71
C GLU A 33 -11.22 -16.77 -10.90
N ASP A 34 -12.38 -16.77 -10.25
CA ASP A 34 -12.76 -15.72 -9.31
C ASP A 34 -12.16 -15.98 -7.92
N GLY A 35 -11.63 -14.91 -7.30
CA GLY A 35 -11.16 -14.90 -5.92
C GLY A 35 -12.12 -14.22 -4.95
N PHE A 36 -13.20 -13.63 -5.45
CA PHE A 36 -14.16 -12.92 -4.63
C PHE A 36 -15.07 -13.92 -3.90
N ASN A 37 -14.81 -14.10 -2.62
CA ASN A 37 -15.51 -15.07 -1.78
C ASN A 37 -15.66 -14.54 -0.35
N LEU A 38 -16.46 -15.22 0.48
CA LEU A 38 -16.66 -14.87 1.88
C LEU A 38 -15.33 -14.80 2.65
N LYS A 39 -14.36 -15.67 2.33
CA LYS A 39 -13.01 -15.64 2.93
C LYS A 39 -12.31 -14.30 2.68
N THR A 40 -12.38 -13.80 1.44
CA THR A 40 -11.78 -12.52 1.03
C THR A 40 -12.48 -11.34 1.71
N ILE A 41 -13.81 -11.40 1.87
CA ILE A 41 -14.59 -10.38 2.60
C ILE A 41 -14.19 -10.34 4.07
N VAL A 42 -14.10 -11.51 4.72
CA VAL A 42 -13.66 -11.60 6.13
C VAL A 42 -12.24 -11.07 6.29
N GLY A 43 -11.35 -11.35 5.33
CA GLY A 43 -9.99 -10.81 5.36
C GLY A 43 -9.91 -9.31 5.12
N ALA A 44 -10.72 -8.75 4.22
CA ALA A 44 -10.85 -7.32 4.06
C ALA A 44 -11.34 -6.64 5.37
N LEU A 45 -12.32 -7.26 6.04
CA LEU A 45 -12.85 -6.75 7.29
C LEU A 45 -11.81 -6.81 8.42
N PHE A 46 -11.06 -7.91 8.52
CA PHE A 46 -9.94 -8.02 9.45
C PHE A 46 -8.91 -6.91 9.24
N VAL A 47 -8.52 -6.64 7.98
CA VAL A 47 -7.59 -5.56 7.68
C VAL A 47 -8.14 -4.21 8.14
N SER A 48 -9.40 -3.92 7.80
CA SER A 48 -10.01 -2.63 8.13
C SER A 48 -10.18 -2.39 9.63
N ILE A 49 -10.48 -3.43 10.42
CA ILE A 49 -10.78 -3.27 11.85
C ILE A 49 -9.53 -3.40 12.72
N ILE A 50 -8.54 -4.20 12.29
CA ILE A 50 -7.38 -4.55 13.13
C ILE A 50 -6.10 -3.95 12.58
N MET A 51 -5.78 -4.21 11.31
CA MET A 51 -4.48 -3.80 10.74
C MET A 51 -4.40 -2.30 10.52
N VAL A 52 -5.49 -1.71 10.03
CA VAL A 52 -5.59 -0.28 9.79
C VAL A 52 -5.41 0.55 11.07
N PRO A 53 -6.18 0.33 12.17
CA PRO A 53 -5.98 1.12 13.38
C PRO A 53 -4.62 0.87 14.03
N GLY A 54 -4.10 -0.36 13.92
CA GLY A 54 -2.74 -0.68 14.35
C GLY A 54 -1.67 0.12 13.59
N ASN A 55 -1.84 0.30 12.27
CA ASN A 55 -0.93 1.12 11.48
C ASN A 55 -1.00 2.60 11.89
N ILE A 56 -2.20 3.17 12.06
CA ILE A 56 -2.36 4.56 12.52
C ILE A 56 -1.68 4.77 13.87
N TYR A 57 -1.86 3.84 14.81
CA TYR A 57 -1.23 3.93 16.12
C TYR A 57 0.30 3.96 16.02
N LEU A 58 0.90 3.09 15.22
CA LEU A 58 2.35 3.10 15.03
C LEU A 58 2.83 4.35 14.30
N GLU A 59 2.09 4.82 13.30
CA GLU A 59 2.39 6.08 12.60
C GLU A 59 2.45 7.26 13.57
N LEU A 60 1.49 7.36 14.49
CA LEU A 60 1.48 8.41 15.51
C LEU A 60 2.52 8.21 16.62
N MET A 61 2.82 6.97 17.02
CA MET A 61 3.71 6.68 18.14
C MET A 61 5.20 6.80 17.78
N ILE A 62 5.59 6.24 16.63
CA ILE A 62 7.00 6.17 16.20
C ILE A 62 7.28 7.03 14.98
N GLY A 63 6.28 7.76 14.45
CA GLY A 63 6.42 8.59 13.25
C GLY A 63 6.61 7.78 11.98
N GLY A 64 6.26 6.49 11.99
CA GLY A 64 6.55 5.54 10.91
C GLY A 64 5.39 4.60 10.63
N SER A 65 5.11 4.40 9.34
CA SER A 65 4.09 3.47 8.85
C SER A 65 4.64 2.04 8.75
N ILE A 66 3.80 1.03 9.03
CA ILE A 66 4.10 -0.39 8.76
C ILE A 66 4.15 -0.64 7.23
N GLY A 67 3.59 0.29 6.45
CA GLY A 67 3.79 0.41 5.00
C GLY A 67 3.52 -0.88 4.22
N ALA A 68 4.42 -1.20 3.30
CA ALA A 68 4.32 -2.41 2.46
C ALA A 68 4.43 -3.72 3.27
N ALA A 69 5.02 -3.70 4.47
CA ALA A 69 5.20 -4.92 5.26
C ALA A 69 3.87 -5.45 5.83
N ALA A 70 2.95 -4.55 6.21
CA ALA A 70 1.65 -4.94 6.76
C ALA A 70 0.81 -5.77 5.77
N GLN A 71 0.98 -5.53 4.47
CA GLN A 71 0.32 -6.29 3.41
C GLN A 71 0.71 -7.76 3.47
N TRP A 72 2.02 -8.02 3.53
CA TRP A 72 2.56 -9.37 3.59
C TRP A 72 2.23 -10.07 4.91
N VAL A 73 2.33 -9.37 6.03
CA VAL A 73 1.99 -9.92 7.36
C VAL A 73 0.52 -10.37 7.40
N THR A 74 -0.40 -9.56 6.85
CA THR A 74 -1.82 -9.92 6.76
C THR A 74 -2.02 -11.21 5.99
N ILE A 75 -1.40 -11.34 4.82
CA ILE A 75 -1.52 -12.52 3.96
C ILE A 75 -1.01 -13.75 4.68
N ILE A 76 0.15 -13.65 5.33
CA ILE A 76 0.75 -14.76 6.09
C ILE A 76 -0.18 -15.20 7.22
N LEU A 77 -0.74 -14.26 7.99
CA LEU A 77 -1.70 -14.58 9.05
C LEU A 77 -2.95 -15.29 8.51
N PHE A 78 -3.47 -14.86 7.36
CA PHE A 78 -4.62 -15.50 6.72
C PHE A 78 -4.31 -16.89 6.19
N ILE A 79 -3.14 -17.09 5.60
CA ILE A 79 -2.66 -18.40 5.17
C ILE A 79 -2.54 -19.33 6.37
N GLU A 80 -1.97 -18.87 7.48
CA GLU A 80 -1.84 -19.66 8.70
C GLU A 80 -3.18 -19.98 9.35
N LEU A 81 -4.12 -19.03 9.37
CA LEU A 81 -5.48 -19.26 9.83
C LEU A 81 -6.21 -20.30 8.97
N ALA A 82 -6.05 -20.22 7.65
CA ALA A 82 -6.63 -21.16 6.70
C ALA A 82 -6.07 -22.57 6.92
N LYS A 83 -4.74 -22.72 7.00
CA LYS A 83 -4.04 -23.98 7.29
C LYS A 83 -4.53 -24.60 8.61
N ARG A 84 -4.64 -23.80 9.67
CA ARG A 84 -5.14 -24.25 10.99
C ARG A 84 -6.61 -24.65 10.99
N SER A 85 -7.39 -24.06 10.09
CA SER A 85 -8.80 -24.40 9.89
C SER A 85 -8.99 -25.56 8.90
N PHE A 86 -7.91 -26.23 8.48
CA PHE A 86 -7.91 -27.29 7.46
C PHE A 86 -8.51 -26.84 6.12
N THR A 87 -8.34 -25.57 5.78
CA THR A 87 -8.77 -24.97 4.51
C THR A 87 -7.57 -24.44 3.74
N THR A 88 -7.66 -24.38 2.42
CA THR A 88 -6.66 -23.72 1.57
C THR A 88 -7.23 -22.42 1.00
N LEU A 89 -6.33 -21.47 0.70
CA LEU A 89 -6.67 -20.24 -0.01
C LEU A 89 -6.20 -20.36 -1.46
N LYS A 90 -7.07 -19.98 -2.39
CA LYS A 90 -6.70 -19.91 -3.81
C LYS A 90 -5.74 -18.74 -4.06
N ARG A 91 -4.97 -18.82 -5.14
CA ARG A 91 -4.06 -17.74 -5.60
C ARG A 91 -4.79 -16.40 -5.75
N GLN A 92 -6.02 -16.45 -6.27
CA GLN A 92 -6.87 -15.30 -6.53
C GLN A 92 -7.41 -14.68 -5.23
N GLU A 93 -7.77 -15.51 -4.24
CA GLU A 93 -8.18 -15.05 -2.91
C GLU A 93 -7.01 -14.31 -2.22
N ILE A 94 -5.79 -14.87 -2.30
CA ILE A 94 -4.57 -14.26 -1.75
C ILE A 94 -4.24 -12.94 -2.47
N TYR A 95 -4.34 -12.90 -3.79
CA TYR A 95 -4.07 -11.70 -4.57
C TYR A 95 -5.09 -10.58 -4.27
N LEU A 96 -6.37 -10.91 -4.12
CA LEU A 96 -7.38 -9.93 -3.72
C LEU A 96 -7.13 -9.40 -2.30
N LEU A 97 -6.76 -10.27 -1.35
CA LEU A 97 -6.37 -9.84 -0.01
C LEU A 97 -5.15 -8.91 -0.05
N TYR A 98 -4.13 -9.23 -0.86
CA TYR A 98 -2.98 -8.35 -1.09
C TYR A 98 -3.41 -6.98 -1.59
N TYR A 99 -4.24 -6.95 -2.64
CA TYR A 99 -4.68 -5.70 -3.26
C TYR A 99 -5.55 -4.86 -2.31
N VAL A 100 -6.52 -5.47 -1.62
CA VAL A 100 -7.38 -4.79 -0.65
C VAL A 100 -6.55 -4.25 0.50
N THR A 101 -5.61 -5.04 1.03
CA THR A 101 -4.75 -4.59 2.13
C THR A 101 -3.89 -3.41 1.71
N SER A 102 -3.33 -3.46 0.50
CA SER A 102 -2.58 -2.35 -0.08
C SER A 102 -3.45 -1.11 -0.27
N ALA A 103 -4.67 -1.28 -0.80
CA ALA A 103 -5.58 -0.17 -1.04
C ALA A 103 -6.09 0.47 0.25
N LEU A 104 -6.30 -0.30 1.31
CA LEU A 104 -6.72 0.23 2.61
C LEU A 104 -5.55 0.96 3.26
N ILE A 105 -4.45 0.28 3.56
CA ILE A 105 -3.34 0.84 4.35
C ILE A 105 -2.73 2.10 3.69
N ASN A 106 -2.57 2.12 2.37
CA ASN A 106 -2.01 3.30 1.67
C ASN A 106 -2.97 4.50 1.59
N ARG A 107 -4.26 4.33 1.87
CA ARG A 107 -5.24 5.43 1.81
C ARG A 107 -5.50 6.08 3.16
N GLU A 108 -5.14 5.41 4.24
CA GLU A 108 -5.35 5.87 5.62
C GLU A 108 -4.51 7.13 5.90
N SER A 109 -3.24 7.13 5.49
CA SER A 109 -2.27 8.22 5.74
C SER A 109 -2.57 9.55 5.02
N GLY A 110 -3.68 9.66 4.28
CA GLY A 110 -4.07 10.88 3.58
C GLY A 110 -5.57 11.19 3.58
N ALA A 111 -6.37 10.42 4.29
CA ALA A 111 -7.83 10.61 4.37
C ALA A 111 -8.20 11.36 5.66
N PHE A 112 -9.01 10.74 6.51
CA PHE A 112 -9.49 11.33 7.76
C PHE A 112 -8.38 11.56 8.79
N GLU A 113 -7.30 10.78 8.75
CA GLU A 113 -6.10 11.05 9.56
C GLU A 113 -5.52 12.44 9.25
N GLY A 114 -5.46 12.82 7.97
CA GLY A 114 -5.01 14.15 7.57
C GLY A 114 -5.90 15.26 8.14
N LEU A 115 -7.21 15.05 8.22
CA LEU A 115 -8.13 15.99 8.86
C LEU A 115 -7.90 16.10 10.37
N LEU A 116 -7.62 14.99 11.05
CA LEU A 116 -7.24 14.99 12.46
C LEU A 116 -5.94 15.75 12.69
N TRP A 117 -4.95 15.56 11.81
CA TRP A 117 -3.71 16.31 11.85
C TRP A 117 -3.95 17.81 11.65
N HIS A 118 -4.80 18.20 10.69
CA HIS A 118 -5.14 19.62 10.47
C HIS A 118 -5.82 20.22 11.70
N GLN A 119 -6.75 19.49 12.31
CA GLN A 119 -7.39 19.89 13.57
C GLN A 119 -6.35 20.08 14.68
N TYR A 120 -5.47 19.10 14.89
CA TYR A 120 -4.39 19.18 15.89
C TYR A 120 -3.47 20.38 15.63
N PHE A 121 -3.10 20.61 14.36
CA PHE A 121 -2.21 21.69 13.97
C PHE A 121 -2.80 23.06 14.32
N VAL A 122 -4.08 23.30 14.02
CA VAL A 122 -4.78 24.56 14.33
C VAL A 122 -4.86 24.83 15.84
N GLN A 123 -4.93 23.78 16.66
CA GLN A 123 -4.98 23.88 18.12
C GLN A 123 -3.61 23.82 18.80
N SER A 124 -2.54 23.57 18.04
CA SER A 124 -1.23 23.31 18.62
C SER A 124 -0.68 24.55 19.36
N PRO A 125 -0.02 24.36 20.52
CA PRO A 125 0.55 25.48 21.29
C PRO A 125 1.52 26.34 20.48
N ALA A 126 2.24 25.73 19.53
CA ALA A 126 3.12 26.46 18.62
C ALA A 126 2.34 27.46 17.77
N VAL A 127 1.25 27.05 17.12
CA VAL A 127 0.43 27.92 16.27
C VAL A 127 -0.21 29.06 17.05
N VAL A 128 -0.61 28.79 18.30
CA VAL A 128 -1.14 29.80 19.24
C VAL A 128 -0.04 30.81 19.61
N GLN A 129 1.15 30.34 19.99
CA GLN A 129 2.29 31.19 20.39
C GLN A 129 2.80 32.09 19.27
N PHE A 130 2.78 31.60 18.03
CA PHE A 130 3.17 32.40 16.87
C PHE A 130 2.06 33.34 16.36
N GLY A 131 0.88 33.34 16.99
CA GLY A 131 -0.25 34.19 16.59
C GLY A 131 -0.84 33.83 15.22
N ILE A 132 -0.48 32.66 14.67
CA ILE A 132 -0.93 32.18 13.36
C ILE A 132 -2.37 31.65 13.43
N GLN A 133 -2.86 31.34 14.63
CA GLN A 133 -4.21 30.85 14.88
C GLN A 133 -5.30 31.72 14.21
N ASN A 134 -5.23 33.04 14.35
CA ASN A 134 -6.20 33.97 13.75
C ASN A 134 -6.20 33.96 12.22
N MET A 135 -5.06 33.62 11.58
CA MET A 135 -5.00 33.41 10.14
C MET A 135 -5.62 32.08 9.75
N MET A 136 -5.37 31.03 10.53
CA MET A 136 -5.88 29.69 10.26
C MET A 136 -7.39 29.58 10.44
N GLU A 137 -7.98 30.33 11.38
CA GLU A 137 -9.44 30.43 11.54
C GLU A 137 -10.16 30.96 10.29
N LYS A 138 -9.46 31.69 9.41
CA LYS A 138 -10.01 32.15 8.11
C LYS A 138 -9.96 31.07 7.03
N LEU A 139 -9.17 30.02 7.22
CA LEU A 139 -9.05 28.89 6.29
C LEU A 139 -10.11 27.82 6.61
N TRP A 140 -11.38 28.18 6.45
CA TRP A 140 -12.54 27.29 6.65
C TRP A 140 -12.50 26.00 5.80
N TRP A 141 -11.71 25.98 4.73
CA TRP A 141 -11.52 24.81 3.85
C TRP A 141 -10.44 23.86 4.33
N TYR A 142 -9.54 24.29 5.22
CA TYR A 142 -8.41 23.49 5.71
C TYR A 142 -8.78 22.71 6.97
N ALA A 143 -9.38 23.39 7.96
CA ALA A 143 -9.89 22.80 9.19
C ALA A 143 -10.97 23.72 9.82
N PRO A 144 -11.85 23.18 10.68
CA PRO A 144 -12.76 24.00 11.47
C PRO A 144 -12.02 24.97 12.40
N PRO A 145 -12.63 26.11 12.77
CA PRO A 145 -12.08 27.03 13.76
C PRO A 145 -11.83 26.34 15.10
N ALA A 146 -10.81 26.77 15.84
CA ALA A 146 -10.41 26.15 17.11
C ALA A 146 -11.54 26.13 18.19
N ASN A 147 -12.47 27.08 18.12
CA ASN A 147 -13.62 27.22 19.03
C ASN A 147 -14.92 26.57 18.49
N SER A 148 -14.87 25.88 17.35
CA SER A 148 -16.04 25.23 16.76
C SER A 148 -16.56 24.10 17.66
N GLU A 149 -17.89 23.98 17.75
CA GLU A 149 -18.59 22.88 18.42
C GLU A 149 -18.16 21.52 17.85
N ALA A 150 -17.82 21.45 16.55
CA ALA A 150 -17.31 20.25 15.90
C ALA A 150 -16.08 19.66 16.58
N ILE A 151 -15.16 20.52 17.01
CA ILE A 151 -13.91 20.10 17.65
C ILE A 151 -14.16 19.76 19.12
N ILE A 152 -15.03 20.51 19.79
CA ILE A 152 -15.38 20.29 21.20
C ILE A 152 -16.10 18.94 21.36
N GLU A 153 -17.07 18.65 20.50
CA GLU A 153 -17.83 17.40 20.49
C GLU A 153 -17.05 16.22 19.88
N ARG A 154 -15.86 16.47 19.32
CA ARG A 154 -15.00 15.47 18.67
C ARG A 154 -15.76 14.68 17.59
N THR A 155 -16.58 15.37 16.81
CA THR A 155 -17.42 14.77 15.77
C THR A 155 -17.05 15.30 14.40
N PHE A 156 -17.04 14.41 13.40
CA PHE A 156 -16.94 14.78 12.00
C PHE A 156 -18.31 15.14 11.40
N PHE A 157 -19.40 14.85 12.10
CA PHE A 157 -20.77 15.10 11.65
C PHE A 157 -21.23 16.51 12.05
N HIS A 158 -20.48 17.53 11.62
CA HIS A 158 -20.81 18.94 11.84
C HIS A 158 -20.67 19.74 10.54
N ALA A 159 -21.45 20.81 10.40
CA ALA A 159 -21.44 21.64 9.18
C ALA A 159 -20.05 22.24 8.88
N ASP A 160 -19.27 22.53 9.91
CA ASP A 160 -17.91 23.10 9.76
C ASP A 160 -16.93 22.13 9.09
N TRP A 161 -17.19 20.82 9.16
CA TRP A 161 -16.39 19.81 8.46
C TRP A 161 -16.79 19.63 6.99
N PHE A 162 -17.92 20.19 6.56
CA PHE A 162 -18.44 20.00 5.21
C PHE A 162 -17.41 20.37 4.14
N TRP A 163 -16.78 21.55 4.27
CA TRP A 163 -15.83 22.03 3.29
C TRP A 163 -14.49 21.29 3.29
N PRO A 164 -13.82 21.06 4.44
CA PRO A 164 -12.61 20.23 4.47
C PRO A 164 -12.83 18.82 3.91
N ILE A 165 -13.95 18.17 4.27
CA ILE A 165 -14.29 16.83 3.75
C ILE A 165 -14.57 16.90 2.24
N THR A 166 -15.29 17.92 1.77
CA THR A 166 -15.57 18.09 0.34
C THR A 166 -14.28 18.24 -0.47
N PHE A 167 -13.34 19.08 -0.03
CA PHE A 167 -12.06 19.24 -0.72
C PHE A 167 -11.20 17.99 -0.65
N LEU A 168 -11.23 17.26 0.46
CA LEU A 168 -10.57 15.96 0.57
C LEU A 168 -11.13 14.97 -0.45
N VAL A 169 -12.45 14.82 -0.54
CA VAL A 169 -13.10 13.90 -1.49
C VAL A 169 -12.83 14.33 -2.94
N LEU A 170 -12.93 15.63 -3.25
CA LEU A 170 -12.60 16.16 -4.57
C LEU A 170 -11.13 15.92 -4.92
N GLY A 171 -10.21 16.16 -3.98
CA GLY A 171 -8.78 15.88 -4.13
C GLY A 171 -8.51 14.40 -4.38
N MET A 172 -9.24 13.50 -3.71
CA MET A 172 -9.13 12.06 -3.97
C MET A 172 -9.62 11.68 -5.37
N ILE A 173 -10.74 12.24 -5.83
CA ILE A 173 -11.28 11.98 -7.17
C ILE A 173 -10.33 12.52 -8.23
N MET A 174 -9.88 13.77 -8.08
CA MET A 174 -8.90 14.38 -8.99
C MET A 174 -7.59 13.61 -9.00
N GLY A 175 -7.10 13.19 -7.83
CA GLY A 175 -5.92 12.34 -7.70
C GLY A 175 -6.08 11.00 -8.41
N ARG A 176 -7.26 10.38 -8.37
CA ARG A 176 -7.56 9.16 -9.14
C ARG A 176 -7.55 9.41 -10.64
N ILE A 177 -8.19 10.47 -11.10
CA ILE A 177 -8.20 10.84 -12.52
C ILE A 177 -6.77 11.11 -13.01
N ALA A 178 -5.98 11.86 -12.25
CA ALA A 178 -4.58 12.14 -12.54
C ALA A 178 -3.74 10.86 -12.57
N TRP A 179 -3.92 9.98 -11.58
CA TRP A 179 -3.19 8.71 -11.53
C TRP A 179 -3.52 7.81 -12.71
N PHE A 180 -4.80 7.60 -13.03
CA PHE A 180 -5.21 6.78 -14.17
C PHE A 180 -4.75 7.37 -15.51
N SER A 181 -4.91 8.67 -15.70
CA SER A 181 -4.47 9.34 -16.93
C SER A 181 -2.95 9.28 -17.11
N ALA A 182 -2.17 9.59 -16.07
CA ALA A 182 -0.72 9.50 -16.11
C ALA A 182 -0.25 8.06 -16.34
N SER A 183 -0.83 7.07 -15.65
CA SER A 183 -0.50 5.66 -15.86
C SER A 183 -0.83 5.20 -17.28
N TYR A 184 -1.96 5.63 -17.84
CA TYR A 184 -2.33 5.30 -19.22
C TYR A 184 -1.40 5.94 -20.25
N VAL A 185 -1.04 7.21 -20.07
CA VAL A 185 -0.08 7.89 -20.95
C VAL A 185 1.29 7.22 -20.88
N LEU A 186 1.77 6.92 -19.67
CA LEU A 186 3.04 6.22 -19.49
C LEU A 186 3.00 4.84 -20.13
N PHE A 187 1.89 4.09 -19.96
CA PHE A 187 1.69 2.81 -20.62
C PHE A 187 1.74 2.92 -22.15
N ARG A 188 1.06 3.90 -22.75
CA ARG A 188 1.10 4.11 -24.20
C ARG A 188 2.51 4.42 -24.69
N ILE A 189 3.29 5.21 -23.96
CA ILE A 189 4.68 5.52 -24.33
C ILE A 189 5.56 4.27 -24.21
N THR A 190 5.53 3.57 -23.08
CA THR A 190 6.45 2.45 -22.85
C THR A 190 6.06 1.18 -23.62
N SER A 191 4.76 0.89 -23.75
CA SER A 191 4.25 -0.30 -24.43
C SER A 191 4.13 -0.10 -25.95
N ASP A 192 3.50 0.98 -26.42
CA ASP A 192 3.21 1.11 -27.86
C ASP A 192 4.39 1.71 -28.63
N TYR A 193 5.06 2.72 -28.07
CA TYR A 193 6.18 3.38 -28.71
C TYR A 193 7.50 2.64 -28.46
N GLU A 194 7.84 2.36 -27.20
CA GLU A 194 9.12 1.71 -26.86
C GLU A 194 9.07 0.17 -26.91
N LYS A 195 7.87 -0.43 -26.95
CA LYS A 195 7.65 -1.89 -26.96
C LYS A 195 8.38 -2.63 -25.84
N LEU A 196 8.54 -1.97 -24.70
CA LEU A 196 9.17 -2.56 -23.53
C LEU A 196 8.22 -3.57 -22.86
N PRO A 197 8.76 -4.66 -22.30
CA PRO A 197 8.00 -5.57 -21.47
C PRO A 197 7.59 -4.84 -20.18
N PHE A 198 6.42 -5.16 -19.65
CA PHE A 198 5.90 -4.46 -18.48
C PHE A 198 6.76 -4.81 -17.25
N PRO A 199 7.55 -3.87 -16.70
CA PRO A 199 8.80 -4.22 -16.00
C PRO A 199 8.60 -4.87 -14.62
N PHE A 200 7.45 -4.69 -13.97
CA PHE A 200 7.23 -5.15 -12.58
C PHE A 200 5.99 -6.02 -12.37
N ALA A 201 5.15 -6.20 -13.38
CA ALA A 201 3.93 -7.00 -13.22
C ALA A 201 4.27 -8.46 -12.87
N ALA A 202 5.27 -9.04 -13.56
CA ALA A 202 5.64 -10.42 -13.34
C ALA A 202 6.26 -10.67 -11.96
N ILE A 203 7.15 -9.78 -11.51
CA ILE A 203 7.81 -9.89 -10.21
C ILE A 203 6.79 -9.78 -9.06
N ASN A 204 5.88 -8.80 -9.12
CA ASN A 204 4.85 -8.62 -8.08
C ASN A 204 3.89 -9.81 -8.02
N ALA A 205 3.49 -10.35 -9.17
CA ALA A 205 2.63 -11.53 -9.25
C ALA A 205 3.34 -12.81 -8.77
N GLN A 206 4.62 -12.99 -9.09
CA GLN A 206 5.41 -14.11 -8.57
C GLN A 206 5.51 -14.09 -7.04
N GLY A 207 5.58 -12.92 -6.41
CA GLY A 207 5.52 -12.77 -4.95
C GLY A 207 4.21 -13.28 -4.35
N ALA A 208 3.08 -12.86 -4.92
CA ALA A 208 1.76 -13.35 -4.50
C ALA A 208 1.57 -14.85 -4.75
N MET A 209 2.07 -15.36 -5.88
CA MET A 209 2.00 -16.80 -6.20
C MET A 209 2.90 -17.65 -5.31
N ALA A 210 4.09 -17.16 -4.95
CA ALA A 210 4.99 -17.88 -4.05
C ALA A 210 4.36 -18.13 -2.67
N LEU A 211 3.59 -17.16 -2.15
CA LEU A 211 2.84 -17.34 -0.90
C LEU A 211 1.65 -18.28 -1.07
N ALA A 212 1.01 -18.29 -2.24
CA ALA A 212 -0.05 -19.23 -2.54
C ALA A 212 0.44 -20.68 -2.68
N GLU A 213 1.63 -20.89 -3.26
CA GLU A 213 2.33 -22.20 -3.28
C GLU A 213 2.60 -22.72 -1.86
N GLU A 214 2.83 -21.83 -0.91
CA GLU A 214 2.99 -22.18 0.50
C GLU A 214 1.67 -22.65 1.15
N SER A 215 0.52 -22.11 0.73
CA SER A 215 -0.79 -22.60 1.20
C SER A 215 -1.04 -24.06 0.79
N SER A 216 -0.39 -24.56 -0.26
CA SER A 216 -0.43 -25.97 -0.68
C SER A 216 0.54 -26.88 0.09
N GLY A 217 1.40 -26.33 0.96
CA GLY A 217 2.31 -27.11 1.81
C GLY A 217 3.63 -27.52 1.16
N GLU A 218 3.98 -26.98 -0.01
CA GLU A 218 5.26 -27.24 -0.66
C GLU A 218 6.38 -26.37 -0.06
N VAL A 219 7.44 -26.99 0.43
CA VAL A 219 8.57 -26.30 1.06
C VAL A 219 9.65 -25.98 0.01
N THR A 220 9.65 -24.74 -0.46
CA THR A 220 10.60 -24.25 -1.48
C THR A 220 11.78 -23.49 -0.85
N TRP A 221 12.89 -23.32 -1.58
CA TRP A 221 14.05 -22.52 -1.14
C TRP A 221 13.68 -21.09 -0.70
N LYS A 222 12.61 -20.53 -1.27
CA LYS A 222 12.02 -19.22 -0.94
C LYS A 222 11.69 -19.10 0.57
N TRP A 223 11.19 -20.18 1.18
CA TRP A 223 10.85 -20.22 2.60
C TRP A 223 12.05 -20.03 3.53
N ARG A 224 13.22 -20.59 3.15
CA ARG A 224 14.44 -20.45 3.93
C ARG A 224 14.94 -18.99 3.93
N VAL A 225 14.91 -18.34 2.77
CA VAL A 225 15.29 -16.93 2.64
C VAL A 225 14.32 -16.03 3.41
N PHE A 226 13.02 -16.30 3.30
CA PHE A 226 12.00 -15.59 4.07
C PHE A 226 12.22 -15.73 5.59
N SER A 227 12.49 -16.94 6.08
CA SER A 227 12.70 -17.21 7.50
C SER A 227 13.92 -16.48 8.07
N ILE A 228 15.03 -16.45 7.32
CA ILE A 228 16.25 -15.71 7.71
C ILE A 228 15.94 -14.21 7.78
N GLY A 229 15.27 -13.67 6.76
CA GLY A 229 14.85 -12.27 6.74
C GLY A 229 13.92 -11.91 7.90
N ALA A 230 12.97 -12.80 8.23
CA ALA A 230 12.04 -12.62 9.34
C ALA A 230 12.77 -12.54 10.69
N VAL A 231 13.74 -13.43 10.95
CA VAL A 231 14.53 -13.40 12.19
C VAL A 231 15.34 -12.11 12.30
N ILE A 232 15.99 -11.68 11.22
CA ILE A 232 16.72 -10.40 11.19
C ILE A 232 15.77 -9.23 11.47
N GLY A 233 14.59 -9.23 10.84
CA GLY A 233 13.57 -8.21 11.04
C GLY A 233 13.07 -8.15 12.48
N VAL A 234 12.84 -9.30 13.13
CA VAL A 234 12.44 -9.36 14.55
C VAL A 234 13.52 -8.79 15.46
N VAL A 235 14.79 -9.14 15.24
CA VAL A 235 15.92 -8.58 16.02
C VAL A 235 16.00 -7.07 15.87
N TRP A 236 15.89 -6.57 14.63
CA TRP A 236 15.89 -5.13 14.37
C TRP A 236 14.69 -4.43 15.02
N GLY A 237 13.49 -4.99 14.89
CA GLY A 237 12.27 -4.46 15.50
C GLY A 237 12.35 -4.39 17.03
N ALA A 238 12.96 -5.39 17.67
CA ALA A 238 13.19 -5.37 19.11
C ALA A 238 14.11 -4.21 19.53
N ILE A 239 15.20 -3.98 18.78
CA ILE A 239 16.14 -2.90 19.10
C ILE A 239 15.53 -1.53 18.81
N TYR A 240 14.88 -1.37 17.64
CA TYR A 240 14.41 -0.07 17.16
C TYR A 240 13.10 0.36 17.81
N VAL A 241 12.18 -0.58 18.08
CA VAL A 241 10.84 -0.25 18.61
C VAL A 241 10.72 -0.64 20.08
N ALA A 242 11.14 -1.84 20.48
CA ALA A 242 10.88 -2.31 21.85
C ALA A 242 11.77 -1.62 22.90
N VAL A 243 13.03 -1.31 22.59
CA VAL A 243 13.90 -0.59 23.53
C VAL A 243 13.36 0.82 23.83
N PRO A 244 13.09 1.69 22.83
CA PRO A 244 12.53 3.02 23.10
C PRO A 244 11.13 2.99 23.74
N ALA A 245 10.36 1.92 23.56
CA ALA A 245 9.05 1.80 24.19
C ALA A 245 9.12 1.51 25.70
N ILE A 246 10.25 0.97 26.20
CA ILE A 246 10.42 0.53 27.59
C ILE A 246 11.32 1.49 28.39
N THR A 247 12.23 2.22 27.73
CA THR A 247 13.15 3.18 28.35
C THR A 247 12.65 4.61 28.25
#